data_AF-A0A7C9I4F3-F1
#
_entry.id   AF-A0A7C9I4F3-F1
#
_cell.length_a   1.000
_cell.length_b   1.000
_cell.length_c   1.000
_cell.angle_alpha   90.00
_cell.angle_beta   90.00
_cell.angle_gamma   90.00
#
_symmetry.space_group_name_H-M   'P 1'
#
loop_
_entity.id
_entity.type
_entity.pdbx_description
1 polymer ?
#
loop_
_entity_poly.entity_id
_entity_poly.type
_entity_poly.pdbx_seq_one_letter_code
_entity_poly.pdbx_strand_id
1 'polypeptide(L)'
;MTPGPLLSTSPLPDWPGVEEATLTALPCAGALLLPHDGLPVADVQGQPARWAALNLVSSALRRGVPVLGWGSGAALLGRALGAAVTAGQPDWSAAPRGAQVHGWSGLVPRHWTLGRAVAWADPEVPPQVRADFLAALPDWTSRAPASPLEEVGGKTALRAVVAEFYARAQADPLLGPVFTAHVQDWPAHLHRVTAFWVTVLGGAENTAPPWRGNLNAAHAGLGVRGEHLARWLALWAATAHDLLPAPAAGLLAARAQTMGARLGTRPGLRGTSGRPPP
;
A
#
# COMPACT_ATOMS: atom_id res chain seq x y z
N MET A 1 -6.85 2.78 10.10
CA MET A 1 -6.75 1.44 9.48
C MET A 1 -6.40 0.47 10.59
N THR A 2 -7.09 -0.67 10.69
CA THR A 2 -6.70 -1.73 11.62
C THR A 2 -5.30 -2.21 11.24
N PRO A 3 -4.35 -2.35 12.19
CA PRO A 3 -3.05 -2.92 11.87
C PRO A 3 -3.27 -4.28 11.22
N GLY A 4 -2.56 -4.54 10.13
CA GLY A 4 -2.63 -5.82 9.43
C GLY A 4 -2.18 -7.00 10.30
N PRO A 5 -2.33 -8.25 9.83
CA PRO A 5 -1.97 -9.42 10.62
C PRO A 5 -0.49 -9.42 11.01
N LEU A 6 -0.20 -10.03 12.16
CA LEU A 6 1.17 -10.37 12.53
C LEU A 6 1.59 -11.58 11.71
N LEU A 7 2.72 -11.48 11.00
CA LEU A 7 3.28 -12.60 10.24
C LEU A 7 4.46 -13.20 11.00
N SER A 8 4.70 -14.51 10.88
CA SER A 8 5.85 -15.17 11.49
C SER A 8 6.59 -16.10 10.53
N THR A 9 7.92 -16.16 10.61
CA THR A 9 8.74 -17.11 9.82
C THR A 9 8.71 -18.54 10.35
N SER A 10 8.17 -18.76 11.55
CA SER A 10 7.98 -20.11 12.12
C SER A 10 6.75 -20.15 13.03
N PRO A 11 6.17 -21.33 13.31
CA PRO A 11 4.96 -21.43 14.12
C PRO A 11 5.10 -20.79 15.51
N LEU A 12 4.08 -20.04 15.92
CA LEU A 12 3.99 -19.38 17.23
C LEU A 12 2.64 -19.71 17.89
N PRO A 13 2.46 -20.93 18.44
CA PRO A 13 1.18 -21.35 19.01
C PRO A 13 0.71 -20.47 20.17
N ASP A 14 1.64 -19.86 20.91
CA ASP A 14 1.35 -18.98 22.06
C ASP A 14 1.05 -17.52 21.64
N TRP A 15 0.90 -17.26 20.34
CA TRP A 15 0.60 -15.94 19.80
C TRP A 15 -0.72 -15.98 19.01
N PRO A 16 -1.81 -15.42 19.55
CA PRO A 16 -3.08 -15.41 18.85
C PRO A 16 -3.03 -14.51 17.61
N GLY A 17 -3.62 -14.96 16.51
CA GLY A 17 -3.76 -14.17 15.28
C GLY A 17 -2.47 -13.98 14.48
N VAL A 18 -1.46 -14.84 14.70
CA VAL A 18 -0.24 -14.85 13.89
C VAL A 18 -0.42 -15.78 12.69
N GLU A 19 -0.13 -15.27 11.51
CA GLU A 19 -0.19 -16.00 10.24
C GLU A 19 1.23 -16.34 9.74
N GLU A 20 1.33 -17.30 8.82
CA GLU A 20 2.59 -17.64 8.19
C GLU A 20 3.09 -16.51 7.30
N ALA A 21 4.37 -16.15 7.44
CA ALA A 21 4.97 -15.11 6.63
C ALA A 21 5.21 -15.58 5.18
N THR A 22 4.60 -14.87 4.23
CA THR A 22 4.86 -15.04 2.80
C THR A 22 5.15 -13.70 2.13
N LEU A 23 5.89 -13.71 1.02
CA LEU A 23 6.16 -12.48 0.24
C LEU A 23 4.88 -11.80 -0.26
N THR A 24 3.81 -12.58 -0.46
CA THR A 24 2.48 -12.11 -0.88
C THR A 24 1.68 -11.49 0.25
N ALA A 25 1.87 -11.93 1.51
CA ALA A 25 1.19 -11.39 2.68
C ALA A 25 1.87 -10.13 3.24
N LEU A 26 3.20 -9.97 3.04
CA LEU A 26 3.98 -8.82 3.53
C LEU A 26 3.38 -7.43 3.25
N PRO A 27 2.79 -7.13 2.07
CA PRO A 27 2.24 -5.79 1.80
C PRO A 27 1.11 -5.38 2.75
N CYS A 28 0.42 -6.35 3.35
CA CYS A 28 -0.68 -6.11 4.27
C CYS A 28 -0.28 -6.37 5.73
N ALA A 29 0.97 -6.74 6.03
CA ALA A 29 1.37 -7.14 7.36
C ALA A 29 1.43 -5.95 8.34
N GLY A 30 0.93 -6.16 9.57
CA GLY A 30 1.13 -5.21 10.67
C GLY A 30 2.54 -5.26 11.24
N ALA A 31 3.13 -6.46 11.28
CA ALA A 31 4.52 -6.70 11.65
C ALA A 31 5.00 -8.08 11.16
N LEU A 32 6.32 -8.28 11.19
CA LEU A 32 6.98 -9.56 10.97
C LEU A 32 7.68 -10.02 12.26
N LEU A 33 7.38 -11.23 12.71
CA LEU A 33 7.99 -11.90 13.84
C LEU A 33 9.01 -12.92 13.33
N LEU A 34 10.22 -12.89 13.90
CA LEU A 34 11.31 -13.80 13.59
C LEU A 34 11.65 -14.60 14.86
N PRO A 35 10.89 -15.67 15.13
CA PRO A 35 11.16 -16.51 16.28
C PRO A 35 12.50 -17.24 16.19
N HIS A 36 12.98 -17.68 17.35
CA HIS A 36 14.04 -18.67 17.40
C HIS A 36 13.53 -20.01 16.86
N ASP A 37 14.24 -20.56 15.89
CA ASP A 37 13.93 -21.81 15.17
C ASP A 37 15.13 -22.78 15.12
N GLY A 38 16.23 -22.44 15.80
CA GLY A 38 17.41 -23.28 15.93
C GLY A 38 18.31 -23.40 14.70
N LEU A 39 17.89 -23.00 13.49
CA LEU A 39 18.75 -23.19 12.30
C LEU A 39 19.89 -22.15 12.26
N PRO A 40 21.06 -22.50 11.69
CA PRO A 40 22.20 -21.59 11.61
C PRO A 40 21.90 -20.34 10.77
N VAL A 41 22.64 -19.27 11.05
CA VAL A 41 22.55 -17.96 10.37
C VAL A 41 23.92 -17.45 9.93
N ALA A 42 25.01 -17.84 10.60
CA ALA A 42 26.38 -17.50 10.20
C ALA A 42 26.69 -18.06 8.82
N ASP A 43 26.37 -19.34 8.61
CA ASP A 43 26.47 -20.01 7.32
C ASP A 43 25.09 -20.29 6.72
N VAL A 44 24.65 -19.41 5.83
CA VAL A 44 23.39 -19.60 5.09
C VAL A 44 23.59 -20.36 3.78
N GLN A 45 24.84 -20.66 3.39
CA GLN A 45 25.11 -21.38 2.16
C GLN A 45 24.61 -22.83 2.33
N GLY A 46 23.94 -23.35 1.30
CA GLY A 46 23.35 -24.69 1.36
C GLY A 46 22.10 -24.82 2.25
N GLN A 47 21.52 -23.71 2.76
CA GLN A 47 20.29 -23.73 3.56
C GLN A 47 19.12 -22.99 2.86
N PRO A 48 18.36 -23.67 1.98
CA PRO A 48 17.29 -23.03 1.20
C PRO A 48 16.22 -22.34 2.07
N ALA A 49 15.81 -22.96 3.17
CA ALA A 49 14.83 -22.39 4.10
C ALA A 49 15.35 -21.09 4.74
N ARG A 50 16.62 -21.08 5.14
CA ARG A 50 17.26 -19.90 5.73
C ARG A 50 17.43 -18.77 4.71
N TRP A 51 17.75 -19.11 3.47
CA TRP A 51 17.81 -18.15 2.37
C TRP A 51 16.44 -17.53 2.06
N ALA A 52 15.38 -18.35 2.04
CA ALA A 52 14.01 -17.88 1.88
C ALA A 52 13.61 -16.93 3.01
N ALA A 53 13.91 -17.28 4.27
CA ALA A 53 13.67 -16.41 5.42
C ALA A 53 14.43 -15.08 5.29
N LEU A 54 15.73 -15.10 4.95
CA LEU A 54 16.53 -13.88 4.76
C LEU A 54 15.95 -12.97 3.67
N ASN A 55 15.48 -13.54 2.57
CA ASN A 55 14.80 -12.78 1.49
C ASN A 55 13.51 -12.13 1.99
N LEU A 56 12.75 -12.86 2.81
CA LEU A 56 11.52 -12.36 3.41
C LEU A 56 11.80 -11.20 4.39
N VAL A 57 12.78 -11.34 5.30
CA VAL A 57 13.20 -10.28 6.22
C VAL A 57 13.67 -9.05 5.45
N SER A 58 14.52 -9.23 4.44
CA SER A 58 15.03 -8.14 3.60
C SER A 58 13.91 -7.40 2.86
N SER A 59 12.88 -8.12 2.41
CA SER A 59 11.69 -7.53 1.77
C SER A 59 10.85 -6.73 2.78
N ALA A 60 10.64 -7.26 3.98
CA ALA A 60 9.92 -6.59 5.06
C ALA A 60 10.61 -5.27 5.46
N LEU A 61 11.93 -5.31 5.66
CA LEU A 61 12.75 -4.13 5.99
C LEU A 61 12.65 -3.04 4.91
N ARG A 62 12.77 -3.40 3.62
CA ARG A 62 12.62 -2.44 2.51
C ARG A 62 11.23 -1.79 2.44
N ARG A 63 10.20 -2.50 2.90
CA ARG A 63 8.81 -2.00 2.95
C ARG A 63 8.51 -1.19 4.21
N GLY A 64 9.44 -1.16 5.18
CA GLY A 64 9.23 -0.51 6.47
C GLY A 64 8.25 -1.25 7.37
N VAL A 65 8.04 -2.55 7.14
CA VAL A 65 7.27 -3.42 8.03
C VAL A 65 8.03 -3.55 9.35
N PRO A 66 7.41 -3.30 10.51
CA PRO A 66 8.04 -3.54 11.80
C PRO A 66 8.50 -4.98 11.96
N VAL A 67 9.69 -5.20 12.51
CA VAL A 67 10.26 -6.53 12.69
C VAL A 67 10.72 -6.75 14.13
N LEU A 68 10.27 -7.84 14.75
CA LEU A 68 10.78 -8.31 16.03
C LEU A 68 11.45 -9.66 15.82
N GLY A 69 12.74 -9.77 16.12
CA GLY A 69 13.47 -11.04 16.07
C GLY A 69 14.06 -11.45 17.40
N TRP A 70 14.09 -12.75 17.67
CA TRP A 70 14.79 -13.29 18.83
C TRP A 70 15.53 -14.60 18.58
N GLY A 71 16.58 -14.87 19.37
CA GLY A 71 17.50 -15.98 19.16
C GLY A 71 18.11 -15.98 17.74
N SER A 72 17.99 -17.10 17.03
CA SER A 72 18.37 -17.20 15.60
C SER A 72 17.64 -16.18 14.72
N GLY A 73 16.40 -15.81 15.04
CA GLY A 73 15.67 -14.75 14.34
C GLY A 73 16.28 -13.35 14.53
N ALA A 74 16.84 -13.05 15.72
CA ALA A 74 17.59 -11.81 15.96
C ALA A 74 18.88 -11.78 15.14
N ALA A 75 19.61 -12.90 15.08
CA ALA A 75 20.80 -13.00 14.23
C ALA A 75 20.46 -12.84 12.74
N LEU A 76 19.35 -13.42 12.29
CA LEU A 76 18.88 -13.29 10.90
C LEU A 76 18.52 -11.85 10.56
N LEU A 77 17.86 -11.14 11.49
CA LEU A 77 17.53 -9.73 11.37
C LEU A 77 18.79 -8.86 11.29
N GLY A 78 19.78 -9.10 12.16
CA GLY A 78 21.07 -8.43 12.11
C GLY A 78 21.78 -8.65 10.78
N ARG A 79 21.81 -9.90 10.28
CA ARG A 79 22.37 -10.23 8.96
C ARG A 79 21.69 -9.47 7.82
N ALA A 80 20.36 -9.40 7.83
CA ALA A 80 19.57 -8.67 6.82
C ALA A 80 19.88 -7.15 6.82
N LEU A 81 20.29 -6.61 7.97
CA LEU A 81 20.73 -5.23 8.15
C LEU A 81 22.25 -5.04 7.96
N GLY A 82 22.95 -6.09 7.51
CA GLY A 82 24.39 -6.04 7.20
C GLY A 82 25.32 -6.17 8.41
N ALA A 83 24.83 -6.58 9.58
CA ALA A 83 25.69 -6.94 10.71
C ALA A 83 26.38 -8.29 10.47
N ALA A 84 27.61 -8.40 10.99
CA ALA A 84 28.33 -9.67 11.05
C ALA A 84 27.59 -10.64 11.98
N VAL A 85 27.59 -11.92 11.63
CA VAL A 85 27.02 -13.00 12.44
C VAL A 85 28.12 -13.97 12.85
N THR A 86 28.17 -14.28 14.14
CA THR A 86 29.09 -15.24 14.73
C THR A 86 28.34 -16.53 15.04
N ALA A 87 28.95 -17.67 14.68
CA ALA A 87 28.38 -18.98 14.95
C ALA A 87 28.33 -19.26 16.47
N GLY A 88 27.23 -19.85 16.95
CA GLY A 88 27.01 -20.15 18.36
C GLY A 88 25.77 -21.02 18.62
N GLN A 89 25.31 -21.09 19.87
CA GLN A 89 24.01 -21.68 20.23
C GLN A 89 23.19 -20.70 21.07
N PRO A 90 22.29 -19.89 20.45
CA PRO A 90 22.12 -19.69 19.00
C PRO A 90 23.29 -18.90 18.37
N ASP A 91 23.27 -18.72 17.04
CA ASP A 91 24.12 -17.74 16.37
C ASP A 91 23.76 -16.32 16.81
N TRP A 92 24.74 -15.41 16.83
CA TRP A 92 24.56 -14.03 17.30
C TRP A 92 24.99 -13.03 16.22
N SER A 93 24.22 -11.96 16.05
CA SER A 93 24.65 -10.82 15.23
C SER A 93 25.32 -9.74 16.08
N ALA A 94 26.34 -9.09 15.54
CA ALA A 94 26.77 -7.78 16.00
C ALA A 94 25.63 -6.75 15.86
N ALA A 95 25.76 -5.61 16.52
CA ALA A 95 24.80 -4.52 16.37
C ALA A 95 24.95 -3.92 14.95
N PRO A 96 23.87 -3.80 14.16
CA PRO A 96 23.92 -3.09 12.89
C PRO A 96 24.40 -1.65 13.08
N ARG A 97 24.99 -1.05 12.04
CA ARG A 97 25.44 0.35 12.12
C ARG A 97 24.25 1.27 12.41
N GLY A 98 24.41 2.15 13.40
CA GLY A 98 23.36 3.08 13.83
C GLY A 98 22.28 2.46 14.73
N ALA A 99 22.38 1.16 15.06
CA ALA A 99 21.49 0.56 16.04
C ALA A 99 21.79 1.11 17.44
N GLN A 100 20.73 1.35 18.20
CA GLN A 100 20.83 1.65 19.62
C GLN A 100 20.85 0.33 20.39
N VAL A 101 21.90 0.10 21.19
CA VAL A 101 22.02 -1.10 22.04
C VAL A 101 21.56 -0.75 23.45
N HIS A 102 20.57 -1.49 23.94
CA HIS A 102 19.95 -1.30 25.26
C HIS A 102 20.50 -2.26 26.30
N GLY A 103 21.10 -3.38 25.87
CA GLY A 103 21.64 -4.38 26.77
C GLY A 103 22.70 -5.26 26.09
N TRP A 104 23.64 -5.73 26.89
CA TRP A 104 24.76 -6.56 26.46
C TRP A 104 24.78 -7.89 27.22
N SER A 105 25.26 -8.94 26.57
CA SER A 105 25.63 -10.22 27.18
C SER A 105 27.09 -10.48 26.85
N GLY A 106 27.98 -10.14 27.78
CA GLY A 106 29.41 -10.04 27.50
C GLY A 106 29.69 -9.02 26.39
N LEU A 107 30.27 -9.48 25.27
CA LEU A 107 30.60 -8.65 24.10
C LEU A 107 29.49 -8.61 23.04
N VAL A 108 28.39 -9.33 23.27
CA VAL A 108 27.31 -9.48 22.29
C VAL A 108 26.14 -8.55 22.65
N PRO A 109 25.58 -7.80 21.69
CA PRO A 109 24.42 -6.97 21.96
C PRO A 109 23.19 -7.86 22.17
N ARG A 110 22.72 -7.91 23.42
CA ARG A 110 21.58 -8.73 23.84
C ARG A 110 20.26 -8.12 23.39
N HIS A 111 20.15 -6.80 23.45
CA HIS A 111 18.96 -6.06 23.03
C HIS A 111 19.37 -4.84 22.24
N TRP A 112 18.87 -4.71 21.01
CA TRP A 112 19.09 -3.52 20.20
C TRP A 112 17.86 -3.18 19.35
N THR A 113 17.77 -1.90 18.99
CA THR A 113 16.73 -1.36 18.11
C THR A 113 17.35 -0.54 16.97
N LEU A 114 16.78 -0.64 15.78
CA LEU A 114 17.13 0.21 14.63
C LEU A 114 15.87 0.56 13.83
N GLY A 115 15.38 1.79 13.99
CA GLY A 115 14.11 2.20 13.38
C GLY A 115 12.95 1.34 13.89
N ARG A 116 12.36 0.54 12.99
CA ARG A 116 11.24 -0.37 13.30
C ARG A 116 11.68 -1.83 13.49
N ALA A 117 12.99 -2.06 13.65
CA ALA A 117 13.57 -3.38 13.91
C ALA A 117 13.96 -3.47 15.38
N VAL A 118 13.52 -4.53 16.06
CA VAL A 118 13.85 -4.86 17.45
C VAL A 118 14.42 -6.27 17.49
N ALA A 119 15.54 -6.45 18.18
CA ALA A 119 16.19 -7.75 18.30
C ALA A 119 16.51 -8.08 19.76
N TRP A 120 16.17 -9.30 20.15
CA TRP A 120 16.53 -9.87 21.44
C TRP A 120 17.31 -11.16 21.26
N ALA A 121 18.59 -11.18 21.61
CA ALA A 121 19.45 -12.20 21.07
C ALA A 121 19.36 -13.58 21.78
N ASP A 122 18.68 -13.68 22.93
CA ASP A 122 18.37 -14.98 23.54
C ASP A 122 17.21 -15.72 22.83
N PRO A 123 17.12 -17.06 22.94
CA PRO A 123 16.02 -17.88 22.40
C PRO A 123 14.60 -17.53 22.85
N GLU A 124 14.47 -16.83 23.98
CA GLU A 124 13.18 -16.41 24.53
C GLU A 124 13.13 -14.89 24.63
N VAL A 125 12.07 -14.30 24.07
CA VAL A 125 11.81 -12.86 24.16
C VAL A 125 11.13 -12.52 25.48
N PRO A 126 11.63 -11.56 26.28
CA PRO A 126 10.97 -11.15 27.51
C PRO A 126 9.57 -10.59 27.27
N PRO A 127 8.61 -10.83 28.17
CA PRO A 127 7.24 -10.30 28.03
C PRO A 127 7.20 -8.78 27.84
N GLN A 128 8.08 -8.04 28.50
CA GLN A 128 8.16 -6.57 28.38
C GLN A 128 8.58 -6.14 26.97
N VAL A 129 9.61 -6.75 26.39
CA VAL A 129 10.09 -6.44 25.03
C VAL A 129 9.00 -6.73 24.00
N ARG A 130 8.27 -7.85 24.18
CA ARG A 130 7.09 -8.19 23.37
C ARG A 130 6.00 -7.12 23.52
N ALA A 131 5.66 -6.75 24.75
CA ALA A 131 4.60 -5.77 25.02
C ALA A 131 4.93 -4.40 24.43
N ASP A 132 6.17 -3.92 24.61
CA ASP A 132 6.64 -2.65 24.09
C ASP A 132 6.60 -2.62 22.55
N PHE A 133 7.06 -3.70 21.90
CA PHE A 133 6.98 -3.83 20.45
C PHE A 133 5.54 -3.76 19.94
N LEU A 134 4.63 -4.53 20.55
CA LEU A 134 3.22 -4.54 20.17
C LEU A 134 2.53 -3.20 20.42
N ALA A 135 2.85 -2.53 21.53
CA ALA A 135 2.33 -1.21 21.86
C ALA A 135 2.79 -0.12 20.88
N ALA A 136 3.97 -0.27 20.26
CA ALA A 136 4.49 0.65 19.25
C ALA A 136 3.92 0.42 17.84
N LEU A 137 3.27 -0.72 17.57
CA LEU A 137 2.75 -1.05 16.23
C LEU A 137 1.72 -0.04 15.69
N PRO A 138 0.74 0.48 16.45
CA PRO A 138 -0.19 1.48 15.93
C PRO A 138 0.53 2.72 15.39
N ASP A 139 1.55 3.20 16.09
CA ASP A 139 2.34 4.36 15.67
C ASP A 139 3.16 4.04 14.42
N TRP A 140 3.75 2.84 14.34
CA TRP A 140 4.53 2.42 13.17
C TRP A 140 3.68 2.05 11.95
N THR A 141 2.47 1.55 12.15
CA THR A 141 1.52 1.24 11.07
C THR A 141 0.84 2.50 10.52
N SER A 142 0.91 3.63 11.25
CA SER A 142 0.65 4.96 10.70
C SER A 142 1.78 5.41 9.75
N ARG A 143 1.97 4.68 8.65
CA ARG A 143 2.75 5.21 7.52
C ARG A 143 1.82 6.06 6.69
N ALA A 144 2.18 7.33 6.50
CA ALA A 144 1.58 8.14 5.44
C ALA A 144 1.72 7.37 4.12
N PRO A 145 0.65 7.21 3.33
CA PRO A 145 0.71 6.44 2.10
C PRO A 145 1.81 7.00 1.20
N ALA A 146 2.61 6.10 0.62
CA ALA A 146 3.76 6.47 -0.20
C ALA A 146 3.35 7.05 -1.55
N SER A 147 2.07 6.94 -1.90
CA SER A 147 1.48 7.54 -3.11
C SER A 147 -0.01 7.81 -2.95
N PRO A 148 -0.59 8.72 -3.75
CA PRO A 148 -2.04 8.87 -3.87
C PRO A 148 -2.78 7.57 -4.23
N LEU A 149 -2.13 6.66 -4.99
CA LEU A 149 -2.74 5.36 -5.32
C LEU A 149 -2.84 4.45 -4.09
N GLU A 150 -1.87 4.52 -3.19
CA GLU A 150 -1.89 3.77 -1.93
C GLU A 150 -2.93 4.34 -0.96
N GLU A 151 -3.05 5.68 -0.88
CA GLU A 151 -4.09 6.37 -0.10
C GLU A 151 -5.50 5.86 -0.46
N VAL A 152 -5.77 5.62 -1.75
CA VAL A 152 -7.09 5.13 -2.20
C VAL A 152 -7.31 3.62 -2.03
N GLY A 153 -6.41 2.90 -1.37
CA GLY A 153 -6.50 1.44 -1.19
C GLY A 153 -5.98 0.64 -2.38
N GLY A 154 -5.15 1.25 -3.23
CA GLY A 154 -4.50 0.59 -4.36
C GLY A 154 -5.43 0.31 -5.55
N LYS A 155 -4.93 -0.47 -6.51
CA LYS A 155 -5.62 -0.74 -7.79
C LYS A 155 -6.95 -1.48 -7.61
N THR A 156 -7.04 -2.36 -6.61
CA THR A 156 -8.25 -3.16 -6.36
C THR A 156 -9.40 -2.27 -5.93
N ALA A 157 -9.17 -1.39 -4.93
CA ALA A 157 -10.17 -0.43 -4.47
C ALA A 157 -10.55 0.55 -5.60
N LEU A 158 -9.57 1.06 -6.34
CA LEU A 158 -9.83 1.93 -7.48
C LEU A 158 -10.68 1.27 -8.57
N ARG A 159 -10.44 0.00 -8.90
CA ARG A 159 -11.25 -0.76 -9.87
C ARG A 159 -12.70 -0.89 -9.41
N ALA A 160 -12.92 -1.16 -8.11
CA ALA A 160 -14.26 -1.24 -7.55
C ALA A 160 -15.00 0.11 -7.67
N VAL A 161 -14.33 1.22 -7.34
CA VAL A 161 -14.89 2.57 -7.50
C VAL A 161 -15.23 2.87 -8.95
N VAL A 162 -14.32 2.59 -9.89
CA VAL A 162 -14.54 2.81 -11.33
C VAL A 162 -15.73 1.97 -11.84
N ALA A 163 -15.80 0.69 -11.48
CA ALA A 163 -16.88 -0.19 -11.90
C ALA A 163 -18.24 0.28 -11.37
N GLU A 164 -18.33 0.56 -10.06
CA GLU A 164 -19.57 1.05 -9.44
C GLU A 164 -19.99 2.41 -10.01
N PHE A 165 -19.03 3.32 -10.20
CA PHE A 165 -19.30 4.63 -10.76
C PHE A 165 -19.94 4.53 -12.15
N TYR A 166 -19.39 3.71 -13.04
CA TYR A 166 -19.94 3.55 -14.38
C TYR A 166 -21.22 2.73 -14.43
N ALA A 167 -21.46 1.83 -13.46
CA ALA A 167 -22.77 1.21 -13.30
C ALA A 167 -23.84 2.27 -12.99
N ARG A 168 -23.55 3.18 -12.05
CA ARG A 168 -24.45 4.31 -11.73
C ARG A 168 -24.58 5.30 -12.89
N ALA A 169 -23.48 5.60 -13.59
CA ALA A 169 -23.50 6.55 -14.71
C ALA A 169 -24.30 6.03 -15.91
N GLN A 170 -24.33 4.72 -16.15
CA GLN A 170 -25.19 4.10 -17.15
C GLN A 170 -26.68 4.21 -16.82
N ALA A 171 -27.03 4.04 -15.54
CA ALA A 171 -28.40 4.16 -15.06
C ALA A 171 -28.88 5.62 -14.91
N ASP A 172 -27.95 6.58 -14.97
CA ASP A 172 -28.27 8.00 -14.80
C ASP A 172 -29.01 8.57 -16.03
N PRO A 173 -30.16 9.25 -15.86
CA PRO A 173 -30.94 9.75 -16.98
C PRO A 173 -30.22 10.78 -17.87
N LEU A 174 -29.24 11.51 -17.33
CA LEU A 174 -28.50 12.55 -18.07
C LEU A 174 -27.22 11.98 -18.68
N LEU A 175 -26.48 11.14 -17.93
CA LEU A 175 -25.21 10.58 -18.39
C LEU A 175 -25.38 9.31 -19.24
N GLY A 176 -26.34 8.47 -18.90
CA GLY A 176 -26.59 7.17 -19.53
C GLY A 176 -26.69 7.27 -21.05
N PRO A 177 -27.53 8.15 -21.63
CA PRO A 177 -27.66 8.30 -23.07
C PRO A 177 -26.35 8.64 -23.80
N VAL A 178 -25.47 9.43 -23.17
CA VAL A 178 -24.15 9.77 -23.74
C VAL A 178 -23.27 8.53 -23.82
N PHE A 179 -23.22 7.75 -22.74
CA PHE A 179 -22.42 6.53 -22.73
C PHE A 179 -22.99 5.46 -23.67
N THR A 180 -24.30 5.28 -23.72
CA THR A 180 -24.95 4.35 -24.66
C THR A 180 -24.63 4.68 -26.13
N ALA A 181 -24.54 5.96 -26.48
CA ALA A 181 -24.21 6.38 -27.84
C ALA A 181 -22.74 6.14 -28.24
N HIS A 182 -21.81 6.10 -27.27
CA HIS A 182 -20.37 6.17 -27.53
C HIS A 182 -19.54 5.00 -26.98
N VAL A 183 -20.09 4.18 -26.09
CA VAL A 183 -19.40 3.04 -25.48
C VAL A 183 -20.11 1.74 -25.86
N GLN A 184 -19.43 0.93 -26.67
CA GLN A 184 -19.91 -0.39 -27.08
C GLN A 184 -19.24 -1.52 -26.27
N ASP A 185 -17.93 -1.40 -26.03
CA ASP A 185 -17.13 -2.35 -25.24
C ASP A 185 -16.87 -1.80 -23.84
N TRP A 186 -17.75 -2.18 -22.90
CA TRP A 186 -17.65 -1.78 -21.50
C TRP A 186 -16.40 -2.32 -20.79
N PRO A 187 -16.03 -3.61 -20.90
CA PRO A 187 -14.78 -4.11 -20.35
C PRO A 187 -13.56 -3.30 -20.80
N ALA A 188 -13.42 -3.00 -22.09
CA ALA A 188 -12.31 -2.20 -22.59
C ALA A 188 -12.34 -0.75 -22.07
N HIS A 189 -13.53 -0.15 -21.98
CA HIS A 189 -13.70 1.19 -21.42
C HIS A 189 -13.28 1.27 -19.95
N LEU A 190 -13.78 0.36 -19.11
CA LEU A 190 -13.43 0.30 -17.69
C LEU A 190 -11.94 0.05 -17.48
N HIS A 191 -11.33 -0.80 -18.32
CA HIS A 191 -9.89 -1.02 -18.30
C HIS A 191 -9.11 0.28 -18.59
N ARG A 192 -9.48 1.01 -19.66
CA ARG A 192 -8.83 2.28 -20.03
C ARG A 192 -8.97 3.35 -18.95
N VAL A 193 -10.17 3.50 -18.36
CA VAL A 193 -10.40 4.52 -17.33
C VAL A 193 -9.69 4.15 -16.02
N THR A 194 -9.60 2.86 -15.69
CA THR A 194 -8.78 2.39 -14.57
C THR A 194 -7.31 2.74 -14.79
N ALA A 195 -6.76 2.44 -15.98
CA ALA A 195 -5.36 2.74 -16.31
C ALA A 195 -5.06 4.26 -16.26
N PHE A 196 -6.02 5.08 -16.71
CA PHE A 196 -5.97 6.53 -16.55
C PHE A 196 -5.84 6.95 -15.09
N TRP A 197 -6.72 6.48 -14.21
CA TRP A 197 -6.68 6.85 -12.79
C TRP A 197 -5.44 6.34 -12.07
N VAL A 198 -4.98 5.12 -12.37
CA VAL A 198 -3.70 4.59 -11.85
C VAL A 198 -2.55 5.54 -12.21
N THR A 199 -2.52 6.01 -13.46
CA THR A 199 -1.49 6.95 -13.95
C THR A 199 -1.59 8.30 -13.23
N VAL A 200 -2.81 8.86 -13.10
CA VAL A 200 -3.06 10.15 -12.40
C VAL A 200 -2.64 10.09 -10.93
N LEU A 201 -2.78 8.93 -10.28
CA LEU A 201 -2.44 8.70 -8.88
C LEU A 201 -0.97 8.28 -8.67
N GLY A 202 -0.15 8.31 -9.72
CA GLY A 202 1.28 8.03 -9.63
C GLY A 202 1.63 6.53 -9.53
N GLY A 203 0.70 5.64 -9.89
CA GLY A 203 0.97 4.21 -9.94
C GLY A 203 1.74 3.81 -11.20
N ALA A 204 2.77 2.97 -11.02
CA ALA A 204 3.34 2.22 -12.12
C ALA A 204 2.43 1.02 -12.49
N GLU A 205 2.26 0.78 -13.77
CA GLU A 205 1.55 -0.37 -14.27
C GLU A 205 2.58 -1.44 -14.70
N ASN A 206 2.78 -2.45 -13.83
CA ASN A 206 3.75 -3.52 -14.09
C ASN A 206 3.26 -4.54 -15.14
N THR A 207 2.03 -4.37 -15.63
CA THR A 207 1.33 -5.34 -16.50
C THR A 207 0.73 -4.70 -17.76
N ALA A 208 0.80 -3.39 -17.90
CA ALA A 208 0.31 -2.63 -19.05
C ALA A 208 0.98 -1.24 -19.07
N PRO A 209 1.08 -0.58 -20.23
CA PRO A 209 1.69 0.74 -20.31
C PRO A 209 0.77 1.80 -19.67
N PRO A 210 1.33 2.83 -19.01
CA PRO A 210 0.55 3.92 -18.45
C PRO A 210 -0.32 4.58 -19.53
N TRP A 211 -1.43 5.20 -19.13
CA TRP A 211 -2.27 5.93 -20.07
C TRP A 211 -1.49 7.10 -20.70
N ARG A 212 -1.44 7.16 -22.04
CA ARG A 212 -0.73 8.18 -22.82
C ARG A 212 -1.67 8.98 -23.74
N GLY A 213 -2.92 9.16 -23.34
CA GLY A 213 -3.92 9.87 -24.13
C GLY A 213 -3.97 11.37 -23.85
N ASN A 214 -4.88 12.06 -24.55
CA ASN A 214 -5.29 13.43 -24.24
C ASN A 214 -6.76 13.42 -23.83
N LEU A 215 -7.04 13.83 -22.59
CA LEU A 215 -8.38 13.76 -22.02
C LEU A 215 -9.37 14.66 -22.78
N ASN A 216 -8.93 15.84 -23.23
CA ASN A 216 -9.78 16.74 -24.00
C ASN A 216 -10.11 16.13 -25.37
N ALA A 217 -9.13 15.52 -26.04
CA ALA A 217 -9.34 14.88 -27.34
C ALA A 217 -10.29 13.68 -27.22
N ALA A 218 -10.19 12.91 -26.12
CA ALA A 218 -11.07 11.77 -25.87
C ALA A 218 -12.54 12.17 -25.66
N HIS A 219 -12.83 13.40 -25.25
CA HIS A 219 -14.20 13.89 -25.01
C HIS A 219 -14.69 14.89 -26.07
N ALA A 220 -13.84 15.25 -27.03
CA ALA A 220 -14.20 16.17 -28.11
C ALA A 220 -15.24 15.54 -29.03
N GLY A 221 -16.27 16.31 -29.41
CA GLY A 221 -17.30 15.86 -30.35
C GLY A 221 -18.36 14.92 -29.78
N LEU A 222 -18.30 14.55 -28.49
CA LEU A 222 -19.27 13.65 -27.85
C LEU A 222 -20.59 14.34 -27.41
N GLY A 223 -20.77 15.62 -27.72
CA GLY A 223 -21.95 16.40 -27.28
C GLY A 223 -22.03 16.66 -25.76
N VAL A 224 -20.97 16.38 -25.01
CA VAL A 224 -20.89 16.59 -23.56
C VAL A 224 -20.94 18.09 -23.24
N ARG A 225 -21.85 18.46 -22.34
CA ARG A 225 -22.06 19.85 -21.86
C ARG A 225 -21.69 20.02 -20.40
N GLY A 226 -21.67 21.26 -19.92
CA GLY A 226 -21.34 21.60 -18.53
C GLY A 226 -22.20 20.86 -17.49
N GLU A 227 -23.49 20.67 -17.77
CA GLU A 227 -24.40 19.89 -16.91
C GLU A 227 -24.01 18.41 -16.79
N HIS A 228 -23.51 17.80 -17.87
CA HIS A 228 -23.05 16.41 -17.86
C HIS A 228 -21.78 16.30 -17.03
N LEU A 229 -20.84 17.24 -17.18
CA LEU A 229 -19.64 17.28 -16.36
C LEU A 229 -19.98 17.48 -14.88
N ALA A 230 -20.88 18.40 -14.55
CA ALA A 230 -21.32 18.63 -13.18
C ALA A 230 -21.96 17.38 -12.57
N ARG A 231 -22.84 16.70 -13.33
CA ARG A 231 -23.47 15.45 -12.89
C ARG A 231 -22.46 14.32 -12.72
N TRP A 232 -21.52 14.19 -13.65
CA TRP A 232 -20.43 13.21 -13.59
C TRP A 232 -19.58 13.41 -12.33
N LEU A 233 -19.18 14.64 -12.02
CA LEU A 233 -18.37 14.97 -10.85
C LEU A 233 -19.12 14.71 -9.53
N ALA A 234 -20.41 15.05 -9.47
CA ALA A 234 -21.24 14.77 -8.31
C ALA A 234 -21.39 13.26 -8.08
N LEU A 235 -21.66 12.50 -9.14
CA LEU A 235 -21.82 11.05 -9.05
C LEU A 235 -20.50 10.35 -8.67
N TRP A 236 -19.38 10.80 -9.24
CA TRP A 236 -18.04 10.29 -8.91
C TRP A 236 -17.71 10.50 -7.44
N ALA A 237 -17.95 11.71 -6.93
CA ALA A 237 -17.71 12.03 -5.52
C ALA A 237 -18.58 11.18 -4.59
N ALA A 238 -19.86 10.98 -4.92
CA ALA A 238 -20.77 10.14 -4.15
C ALA A 238 -20.30 8.67 -4.13
N THR A 239 -19.98 8.10 -5.30
CA THR A 239 -19.48 6.72 -5.37
C THR A 239 -18.18 6.54 -4.58
N ALA A 240 -17.26 7.50 -4.64
CA ALA A 240 -16.02 7.41 -3.88
C ALA A 240 -16.27 7.46 -2.37
N HIS A 241 -17.20 8.28 -1.89
CA HIS A 241 -17.57 8.34 -0.46
C HIS A 241 -18.26 7.07 0.04
N ASP A 242 -19.08 6.44 -0.82
CA ASP A 242 -19.77 5.20 -0.45
C ASP A 242 -18.80 4.01 -0.30
N LEU A 243 -17.70 4.02 -1.03
CA LEU A 243 -16.79 2.87 -1.13
C LEU A 243 -15.45 3.04 -0.42
N LEU A 244 -15.04 4.28 -0.13
CA LEU A 244 -13.72 4.58 0.44
C LEU A 244 -13.82 5.39 1.74
N PRO A 245 -12.80 5.30 2.61
CA PRO A 245 -12.66 6.22 3.73
C PRO A 245 -12.59 7.68 3.27
N ALA A 246 -13.03 8.61 4.12
CA ALA A 246 -13.15 10.04 3.79
C ALA A 246 -11.87 10.68 3.19
N PRO A 247 -10.64 10.41 3.69
CA PRO A 247 -9.42 10.95 3.08
C PRO A 247 -9.22 10.50 1.62
N ALA A 248 -9.41 9.21 1.36
CA ALA A 248 -9.29 8.60 0.04
C ALA A 248 -10.37 9.10 -0.93
N ALA A 249 -11.62 9.17 -0.47
CA ALA A 249 -12.74 9.70 -1.24
C ALA A 249 -12.52 11.18 -1.61
N GLY A 250 -12.08 11.98 -0.63
CA GLY A 250 -11.75 13.39 -0.83
C GLY A 250 -10.62 13.59 -1.84
N LEU A 251 -9.59 12.74 -1.81
CA LEU A 251 -8.49 12.77 -2.77
C LEU A 251 -8.98 12.54 -4.20
N LEU A 252 -9.79 11.50 -4.44
CA LEU A 252 -10.35 11.21 -5.77
C LEU A 252 -11.25 12.34 -6.26
N ALA A 253 -12.12 12.85 -5.38
CA ALA A 253 -13.02 13.95 -5.71
C ALA A 253 -12.25 15.23 -6.08
N ALA A 254 -11.26 15.63 -5.29
CA ALA A 254 -10.45 16.82 -5.55
C ALA A 254 -9.67 16.72 -6.87
N ARG A 255 -9.13 15.53 -7.17
CA ARG A 255 -8.45 15.29 -8.46
C ARG A 255 -9.41 15.37 -9.64
N ALA A 256 -10.59 14.77 -9.53
CA ALA A 256 -11.62 14.86 -10.56
C ALA A 256 -12.03 16.32 -10.81
N GLN A 257 -12.28 17.09 -9.76
CA GLN A 257 -12.65 18.50 -9.84
C GLN A 257 -11.58 19.35 -10.54
N THR A 258 -10.31 19.15 -10.18
CA THR A 258 -9.17 19.85 -10.80
C THR A 258 -9.09 19.58 -12.31
N MET A 259 -9.34 18.33 -12.73
CA MET A 259 -9.36 17.96 -14.14
C MET A 259 -10.61 18.49 -14.86
N GLY A 260 -11.78 18.42 -14.22
CA GLY A 260 -13.05 18.94 -14.73
C GLY A 260 -13.00 20.45 -15.00
N ALA A 261 -12.39 21.23 -14.10
CA ALA A 261 -12.21 22.66 -14.29
C ALA A 261 -11.47 22.99 -15.61
N ARG A 262 -10.45 22.20 -15.95
CA ARG A 262 -9.65 22.37 -17.19
C ARG A 262 -10.43 21.99 -18.45
N LEU A 263 -11.35 21.03 -18.35
CA LEU A 263 -12.27 20.65 -19.43
C LEU A 263 -13.34 21.74 -19.67
N GLY A 264 -13.83 22.39 -18.60
CA GLY A 264 -14.88 23.41 -18.66
C GLY A 264 -14.45 24.81 -19.12
N THR A 265 -13.16 25.17 -19.05
CA THR A 265 -12.67 26.53 -19.34
C THR A 265 -12.36 26.86 -20.80
N ARG A 266 -12.64 25.99 -21.79
CA ARG A 266 -12.46 26.31 -23.22
C ARG A 266 -13.76 26.84 -23.87
N PRO A 267 -13.69 27.85 -24.77
CA PRO A 267 -14.86 28.55 -25.29
C PRO A 267 -15.69 27.66 -26.24
N GLY A 268 -16.65 26.97 -25.67
CA GLY A 268 -17.72 26.23 -26.36
C GLY A 268 -18.90 25.88 -25.46
N LEU A 269 -18.82 26.16 -24.16
CA LEU A 269 -19.82 25.83 -23.15
C LEU A 269 -20.25 27.05 -22.31
N ARG A 270 -20.41 28.22 -22.94
CA ARG A 270 -21.19 29.31 -22.34
C ARG A 270 -22.51 29.41 -23.09
N GLY A 271 -23.60 29.04 -22.41
CA GLY A 271 -24.95 29.34 -22.87
C GLY A 271 -25.10 30.85 -23.07
N THR A 272 -25.59 31.23 -24.24
CA THR A 272 -25.84 32.63 -24.59
C THR A 272 -26.94 33.19 -23.69
N SER A 273 -26.56 34.00 -22.70
CA SER A 273 -27.47 34.87 -21.98
C SER A 273 -27.48 36.25 -22.62
N GLY A 274 -28.55 36.53 -23.36
CA GLY A 274 -29.22 37.83 -23.46
C GLY A 274 -28.53 38.99 -24.19
N ARG A 275 -29.12 39.39 -25.32
CA ARG A 275 -29.28 40.81 -25.67
C ARG A 275 -30.70 41.02 -26.21
N PRO A 276 -31.52 41.94 -25.67
CA PRO A 276 -32.76 42.34 -26.32
C PRO A 276 -32.47 43.36 -27.45
N PRO A 277 -33.28 43.37 -28.53
CA PRO A 277 -33.08 44.26 -29.68
C PRO A 277 -33.58 45.70 -29.39
N PRO A 278 -33.32 46.67 -30.29
CA PRO A 278 -33.00 48.06 -29.93
C PRO A 278 -34.17 48.88 -29.37
#